data_AF-A0A1C3WV70-F1
#
_entry.id   AF-A0A1C3WV70-F1
#
_cell.length_a   1.000
_cell.length_b   1.000
_cell.length_c   1.000
_cell.angle_alpha   90.00
_cell.angle_beta   90.00
_cell.angle_gamma   90.00
#
_symmetry.space_group_name_H-M   'P 1'
#
loop_
_entity.id
_entity.type
_entity.pdbx_description
1 polymer ?
#
loop_
_entity_poly.entity_id
_entity_poly.type
_entity_poly.pdbx_seq_one_letter_code
_entity_poly.pdbx_strand_id
1 'polypeptide(L)'
;MFLPNAREVLDHKIALARSYGFTPVSPGDLAVPETETRHQRGLAISAINESLMSSADLIIANLTPFRGVAADIGTAFELGFMCARGCPAFAFSNCTENHFERVSGLYGGEVRLGPDGRHRGPDGFALENFDMADNLMLDGGIAARNGAVITRKVAPDRLFLDLTAFEECLNLAAERLLKTAASA
;
A
#
# COMPACT_ATOMS: atom_id res chain seq x y z
N MET A 1 -10.11 -5.54 2.43
CA MET A 1 -9.45 -6.70 1.80
C MET A 1 -10.44 -7.40 0.87
N PHE A 2 -10.04 -7.72 -0.36
CA PHE A 2 -10.95 -8.17 -1.43
C PHE A 2 -10.88 -9.68 -1.76
N LEU A 3 -9.98 -10.41 -1.11
CA LEU A 3 -9.76 -11.83 -1.40
C LEU A 3 -10.92 -12.69 -0.91
N PRO A 4 -11.24 -13.82 -1.58
CA PRO A 4 -12.27 -14.74 -1.11
C PRO A 4 -11.97 -15.29 0.29
N ASN A 5 -10.69 -15.55 0.56
CA ASN A 5 -10.17 -15.99 1.85
C ASN A 5 -9.59 -14.82 2.66
N ALA A 6 -10.23 -13.63 2.60
CA ALA A 6 -9.73 -12.43 3.25
C ALA A 6 -9.42 -12.62 4.75
N ARG A 7 -10.25 -13.38 5.47
CA ARG A 7 -10.03 -13.63 6.90
C ARG A 7 -8.73 -14.38 7.16
N GLU A 8 -8.47 -15.45 6.41
CA GLU A 8 -7.26 -16.27 6.53
C GLU A 8 -5.99 -15.46 6.26
N VAL A 9 -5.97 -14.69 5.16
CA VAL A 9 -4.81 -13.85 4.80
C VAL A 9 -4.59 -12.76 5.84
N LEU A 10 -5.67 -12.19 6.37
CA LEU A 10 -5.58 -11.19 7.43
C LEU A 10 -5.03 -11.77 8.73
N ASP A 11 -5.53 -12.93 9.16
CA ASP A 11 -5.07 -13.61 10.36
C ASP A 11 -3.58 -13.99 10.26
N HIS A 12 -3.11 -14.38 9.06
CA HIS A 12 -1.69 -14.63 8.82
C HIS A 12 -0.85 -13.35 8.96
N LYS A 13 -1.29 -12.23 8.38
CA LYS A 13 -0.61 -10.93 8.54
C LYS A 13 -0.60 -10.46 10.00
N ILE A 14 -1.68 -10.67 10.73
CA ILE A 14 -1.80 -10.38 12.17
C ILE A 14 -0.79 -11.21 12.97
N ALA A 15 -0.69 -12.51 12.69
CA ALA A 15 0.26 -13.40 13.36
C ALA A 15 1.71 -12.99 13.11
N LEU A 16 2.05 -12.65 11.87
CA LEU A 16 3.37 -12.13 11.50
C LEU A 16 3.68 -10.80 12.19
N ALA A 17 2.77 -9.82 12.14
CA ALA A 17 2.99 -8.54 12.80
C ALA A 17 3.30 -8.72 14.30
N ARG A 18 2.58 -9.61 14.98
CA ARG A 18 2.83 -9.97 16.37
C ARG A 18 4.19 -10.64 16.59
N SER A 19 4.61 -11.55 15.71
CA SER A 19 5.92 -12.22 15.85
C SER A 19 7.10 -11.26 15.71
N TYR A 20 6.90 -10.13 15.03
CA TYR A 20 7.90 -9.04 14.92
C TYR A 20 7.78 -7.99 16.05
N GLY A 21 6.88 -8.17 17.01
CA GLY A 21 6.72 -7.28 18.17
C GLY A 21 5.74 -6.13 17.99
N PHE A 22 4.92 -6.14 16.94
CA PHE A 22 3.89 -5.12 16.72
C PHE A 22 2.51 -5.55 17.23
N THR A 23 1.69 -4.55 17.56
CA THR A 23 0.25 -4.73 17.81
C THR A 23 -0.50 -4.40 16.52
N PRO A 24 -1.04 -5.39 15.78
CA PRO A 24 -1.77 -5.13 14.56
C PRO A 24 -3.13 -4.50 14.87
N VAL A 25 -3.54 -3.53 14.07
CA VAL A 25 -4.90 -3.00 14.00
C VAL A 25 -5.50 -3.38 12.66
N SER A 26 -6.70 -3.96 12.67
CA SER A 26 -7.32 -4.48 11.46
C SER A 26 -8.80 -4.06 11.36
N PRO A 27 -9.26 -3.62 10.17
CA PRO A 27 -10.68 -3.36 9.91
C PRO A 27 -11.59 -4.54 10.25
N GLY A 28 -11.10 -5.77 10.16
CA GLY A 28 -11.86 -6.98 10.45
C GLY A 28 -12.10 -7.25 11.95
N ASP A 29 -11.50 -6.46 12.84
CA ASP A 29 -11.64 -6.63 14.29
C ASP A 29 -12.82 -5.83 14.86
N LEU A 30 -13.32 -4.83 14.12
CA LEU A 30 -14.41 -3.97 14.56
C LEU A 30 -15.73 -4.38 13.89
N ALA A 31 -16.75 -4.59 14.71
CA ALA A 31 -18.10 -4.84 14.23
C ALA A 31 -18.65 -3.59 13.55
N VAL A 32 -19.01 -3.72 12.27
CA VAL A 32 -19.74 -2.66 11.56
C VAL A 32 -21.14 -2.58 12.17
N PRO A 33 -21.60 -1.40 12.61
CA PRO A 33 -22.93 -1.25 13.19
C PRO A 33 -24.01 -1.65 12.18
N GLU A 34 -25.18 -2.04 12.67
CA GLU A 34 -26.36 -2.18 11.81
C GLU A 34 -26.73 -0.81 11.22
N THR A 35 -27.02 -0.79 9.93
CA THR A 35 -27.33 0.44 9.19
C THR A 35 -28.52 0.21 8.26
N GLU A 36 -29.37 1.21 8.09
CA GLU A 36 -30.58 1.10 7.27
C GLU A 36 -30.30 1.04 5.77
N THR A 37 -29.19 1.65 5.31
CA THR A 37 -28.84 1.74 3.89
C THR A 37 -27.41 1.27 3.60
N ARG A 38 -27.18 0.82 2.36
CA ARG A 38 -25.83 0.46 1.87
C ARG A 38 -24.84 1.63 1.95
N HIS A 39 -25.33 2.85 1.75
CA HIS A 39 -24.47 4.04 1.82
C HIS A 39 -24.03 4.33 3.26
N GLN A 40 -24.95 4.29 4.23
CA GLN A 40 -24.62 4.40 5.65
C GLN A 40 -23.63 3.31 6.08
N ARG A 41 -23.78 2.08 5.59
CA ARG A 41 -22.80 1.01 5.84
C ARG A 41 -21.40 1.39 5.35
N GLY A 42 -21.30 1.96 4.15
CA GLY A 42 -20.03 2.45 3.60
C GLY A 42 -19.41 3.55 4.46
N LEU A 43 -20.21 4.53 4.89
CA LEU A 43 -19.76 5.60 5.78
C LEU A 43 -19.29 5.06 7.14
N ALA A 44 -20.01 4.09 7.71
CA ALA A 44 -19.61 3.45 8.96
C ALA A 44 -18.28 2.72 8.85
N ILE A 45 -18.06 1.97 7.76
CA ILE A 45 -16.78 1.30 7.48
C ILE A 45 -15.64 2.32 7.32
N SER A 46 -15.89 3.41 6.59
CA SER A 46 -14.90 4.48 6.41
C SER A 46 -14.48 5.10 7.74
N ALA A 47 -15.46 5.44 8.59
CA ALA A 47 -15.19 6.01 9.91
C ALA A 47 -14.43 5.04 10.83
N ILE A 48 -14.75 3.74 10.76
CA ILE A 48 -14.01 2.69 11.48
C ILE A 48 -12.54 2.64 11.01
N ASN A 49 -12.29 2.62 9.70
CA ASN A 49 -10.92 2.58 9.17
C ASN A 49 -10.12 3.83 9.56
N GLU A 50 -10.72 5.01 9.50
CA GLU A 50 -10.07 6.25 9.95
C GLU A 50 -9.77 6.25 11.44
N SER A 51 -10.65 5.67 12.27
CA SER A 51 -10.38 5.49 13.70
C SER A 51 -9.21 4.55 13.96
N LEU A 52 -9.11 3.45 13.21
CA LEU A 52 -7.98 2.51 13.27
C LEU A 52 -6.67 3.17 12.82
N MET A 53 -6.70 3.95 11.74
CA MET A 53 -5.53 4.72 11.33
C MET A 53 -5.13 5.72 12.41
N SER A 54 -6.09 6.42 13.00
CA SER A 54 -5.84 7.40 14.06
C SER A 54 -5.23 6.80 15.32
N SER A 55 -5.50 5.52 15.62
CA SER A 55 -4.89 4.78 16.73
C SER A 55 -3.58 4.09 16.38
N ALA A 56 -3.22 4.00 15.09
CA ALA A 56 -1.99 3.36 14.64
C ALA A 56 -0.78 4.31 14.71
N ASP A 57 0.38 3.73 15.03
CA ASP A 57 1.66 4.44 15.08
C ASP A 57 2.43 4.38 13.75
N LEU A 58 2.13 3.41 12.88
CA LEU A 58 2.77 3.20 11.57
C LEU A 58 1.83 2.51 10.58
N ILE A 59 2.19 2.52 9.30
CA ILE A 59 1.51 1.75 8.25
C ILE A 59 2.48 0.88 7.44
N ILE A 60 2.03 -0.32 7.05
CA ILE A 60 2.62 -1.12 5.98
C ILE A 60 1.58 -1.29 4.88
N ALA A 61 1.70 -0.52 3.80
CA ALA A 61 0.74 -0.49 2.69
C ALA A 61 1.05 -1.55 1.62
N ASN A 62 0.03 -2.24 1.13
CA ASN A 62 0.17 -3.11 -0.03
C ASN A 62 -0.12 -2.31 -1.31
N LEU A 63 0.94 -1.98 -2.06
CA LEU A 63 0.87 -1.23 -3.31
C LEU A 63 0.89 -2.15 -4.55
N THR A 64 0.67 -3.45 -4.38
CA THR A 64 0.50 -4.37 -5.51
C THR A 64 -0.65 -3.88 -6.40
N PRO A 65 -0.46 -3.73 -7.72
CA PRO A 65 -1.48 -3.19 -8.61
C PRO A 65 -2.80 -3.96 -8.52
N PHE A 66 -3.90 -3.26 -8.30
CA PHE A 66 -5.21 -3.87 -8.06
C PHE A 66 -6.25 -3.34 -9.04
N ARG A 67 -6.77 -4.23 -9.91
CA ARG A 67 -7.75 -3.90 -10.97
C ARG A 67 -7.28 -2.80 -11.93
N GLY A 68 -5.97 -2.69 -12.13
CA GLY A 68 -5.36 -1.70 -13.01
C GLY A 68 -3.85 -1.66 -12.83
N VAL A 69 -3.25 -0.55 -13.26
CA VAL A 69 -1.79 -0.30 -13.22
C VAL A 69 -1.30 0.29 -11.88
N ALA A 70 -2.22 0.71 -11.02
CA ALA A 70 -1.92 1.39 -9.77
C ALA A 70 -2.37 0.58 -8.55
N ALA A 71 -1.83 0.93 -7.39
CA ALA A 71 -2.31 0.46 -6.09
C ALA A 71 -3.82 0.72 -5.90
N ASP A 72 -4.43 -0.01 -4.96
CA ASP A 72 -5.80 0.24 -4.55
C ASP A 72 -5.98 1.69 -4.05
N ILE A 73 -7.03 2.37 -4.51
CA ILE A 73 -7.31 3.76 -4.14
C ILE A 73 -7.61 3.88 -2.64
N GLY A 74 -8.24 2.86 -2.04
CA GLY A 74 -8.45 2.81 -0.59
C GLY A 74 -7.12 2.80 0.17
N THR A 75 -6.21 1.90 -0.21
CA THR A 75 -4.86 1.86 0.38
C THR A 75 -4.06 3.14 0.12
N ALA A 76 -4.19 3.78 -1.04
CA ALA A 76 -3.54 5.07 -1.32
C ALA A 76 -4.05 6.19 -0.40
N PHE A 77 -5.36 6.23 -0.14
CA PHE A 77 -5.95 7.15 0.84
C PHE A 77 -5.41 6.89 2.24
N GLU A 78 -5.37 5.62 2.67
CA GLU A 78 -4.88 5.24 4.00
C GLU A 78 -3.40 5.62 4.20
N LEU A 79 -2.56 5.35 3.19
CA LEU A 79 -1.16 5.75 3.18
C LEU A 79 -1.01 7.28 3.25
N GLY A 80 -1.78 8.02 2.46
CA GLY A 80 -1.78 9.48 2.49
C GLY A 80 -2.16 10.04 3.86
N PHE A 81 -3.21 9.48 4.48
CA PHE A 81 -3.66 9.86 5.83
C PHE A 81 -2.56 9.65 6.88
N MET A 82 -1.89 8.48 6.85
CA MET A 82 -0.82 8.16 7.78
C MET A 82 0.43 9.04 7.56
N CYS A 83 0.78 9.31 6.30
CA CYS A 83 1.85 10.25 5.96
C CYS A 83 1.56 11.67 6.45
N ALA A 84 0.31 12.13 6.34
CA ALA A 84 -0.11 13.45 6.83
C ALA A 84 -0.04 13.56 8.36
N ARG A 85 -0.33 12.46 9.07
CA ARG A 85 -0.10 12.35 10.53
C ARG A 85 1.38 12.33 10.93
N GLY A 86 2.29 12.22 9.96
CA GLY A 86 3.72 12.12 10.21
C GLY A 86 4.17 10.73 10.69
N CYS A 87 3.30 9.72 10.60
CA CYS A 87 3.64 8.36 11.01
C CYS A 87 4.68 7.74 10.07
N PRO A 88 5.58 6.88 10.59
CA PRO A 88 6.38 5.98 9.77
C PRO A 88 5.50 5.19 8.79
N ALA A 89 5.93 5.14 7.54
CA ALA A 89 5.20 4.46 6.48
C ALA A 89 6.15 3.52 5.74
N PHE A 90 5.70 2.30 5.51
CA PHE A 90 6.38 1.32 4.68
C PHE A 90 5.39 0.79 3.67
N ALA A 91 5.89 0.23 2.57
CA ALA A 91 5.04 -0.44 1.62
C ALA A 91 5.73 -1.62 0.96
N PHE A 92 4.91 -2.48 0.40
CA PHE A 92 5.38 -3.53 -0.49
C PHE A 92 4.52 -3.62 -1.74
N SER A 93 5.10 -4.15 -2.81
CA SER A 93 4.39 -4.55 -4.02
C SER A 93 4.92 -5.89 -4.50
N ASN A 94 4.03 -6.80 -4.83
CA ASN A 94 4.36 -8.08 -5.46
C ASN A 94 4.48 -7.96 -6.99
N CYS A 95 4.72 -6.74 -7.48
CA CYS A 95 5.01 -6.40 -8.87
C CYS A 95 6.27 -5.54 -8.91
N THR A 96 7.23 -5.93 -9.76
CA THR A 96 8.54 -5.27 -9.87
C THR A 96 8.58 -4.21 -10.96
N GLU A 97 7.71 -4.32 -11.95
CA GLU A 97 7.51 -3.31 -12.98
C GLU A 97 7.13 -2.00 -12.30
N ASN A 98 7.82 -0.90 -12.62
CA ASN A 98 7.56 0.41 -12.04
C ASN A 98 6.29 1.04 -12.63
N HIS A 99 5.85 2.19 -12.09
CA HIS A 99 4.60 2.82 -12.56
C HIS A 99 4.63 3.14 -14.06
N PHE A 100 5.77 3.64 -14.56
CA PHE A 100 5.96 3.98 -15.97
C PHE A 100 5.80 2.75 -16.86
N GLU A 101 6.46 1.64 -16.53
CA GLU A 101 6.40 0.39 -17.27
C GLU A 101 4.98 -0.18 -17.32
N ARG A 102 4.24 -0.11 -16.21
CA ARG A 102 2.86 -0.60 -16.15
C ARG A 102 1.91 0.26 -16.99
N VAL A 103 2.03 1.58 -16.92
CA VAL A 103 1.21 2.50 -17.74
C VAL A 103 1.60 2.39 -19.22
N SER A 104 2.88 2.27 -19.54
CA SER A 104 3.35 2.01 -20.91
C SER A 104 2.77 0.69 -21.45
N GLY A 105 2.77 -0.37 -20.64
CA GLY A 105 2.16 -1.65 -20.98
C GLY A 105 0.65 -1.57 -21.24
N LEU A 106 -0.09 -0.74 -20.48
CA LEU A 106 -1.51 -0.46 -20.73
C LEU A 106 -1.75 0.13 -22.13
N TYR A 107 -0.82 0.94 -22.63
CA TYR A 107 -0.86 1.50 -23.98
C TYR A 107 -0.18 0.61 -25.03
N GLY A 108 0.13 -0.65 -24.73
CA GLY A 108 0.82 -1.54 -25.66
C GLY A 108 2.23 -1.06 -26.06
N GLY A 109 2.86 -0.22 -25.23
CA GLY A 109 4.14 0.41 -25.53
C GLY A 109 4.07 1.65 -26.41
N GLU A 110 2.87 2.13 -26.77
CA GLU A 110 2.67 3.35 -27.57
C GLU A 110 2.91 4.63 -26.75
N VAL A 111 4.14 4.80 -26.26
CA VAL A 111 4.57 5.98 -25.51
C VAL A 111 5.57 6.76 -26.33
N ARG A 112 5.36 8.08 -26.44
CA ARG A 112 6.24 9.00 -27.17
C ARG A 112 6.81 10.07 -26.26
N LEU A 113 8.05 10.48 -26.52
CA LEU A 113 8.65 11.65 -25.88
C LEU A 113 8.15 12.92 -26.56
N GLY A 114 7.44 13.76 -25.82
CA GLY A 114 6.97 15.06 -26.27
C GLY A 114 8.08 16.11 -26.37
N PRO A 115 7.84 17.25 -27.05
CA PRO A 115 8.81 18.35 -27.16
C PRO A 115 9.10 19.03 -25.81
N ASP A 116 8.26 18.82 -24.81
CA ASP A 116 8.42 19.26 -23.42
C ASP A 116 9.27 18.29 -22.58
N GLY A 117 9.85 17.25 -23.19
CA GLY A 117 10.66 16.23 -22.52
C GLY A 117 9.84 15.24 -21.69
N ARG A 118 8.50 15.22 -21.83
CA ARG A 118 7.63 14.31 -21.08
C ARG A 118 7.18 13.14 -21.94
N HIS A 119 7.19 11.95 -21.36
CA HIS A 119 6.60 10.78 -21.99
C HIS A 119 5.07 10.90 -21.98
N ARG A 120 4.42 10.60 -23.11
CA ARG A 120 2.96 10.69 -23.26
C ARG A 120 2.39 9.47 -23.94
N GLY A 121 1.24 9.01 -23.45
CA GLY A 121 0.44 7.98 -24.09
C GLY A 121 -0.34 8.52 -25.30
N PRO A 122 -1.10 7.65 -25.99
CA PRO A 122 -1.96 8.03 -27.11
C PRO A 122 -3.10 8.96 -26.71
N ASP A 123 -3.49 8.99 -25.43
CA ASP A 123 -4.44 9.94 -24.86
C ASP A 123 -3.88 11.36 -24.67
N GLY A 124 -2.57 11.54 -24.87
CA GLY A 124 -1.88 12.81 -24.74
C GLY A 124 -1.52 13.20 -23.31
N PHE A 125 -1.87 12.40 -22.29
CA PHE A 125 -1.46 12.68 -20.91
C PHE A 125 -0.01 12.30 -20.65
N ALA A 126 0.64 13.04 -19.75
CA ALA A 126 2.02 12.76 -19.38
C ALA A 126 2.08 11.57 -18.41
N LEU A 127 3.09 10.73 -18.59
CA LEU A 127 3.40 9.60 -17.70
C LEU A 127 4.51 10.03 -16.74
N GLU A 128 4.35 9.66 -15.47
CA GLU A 128 5.43 9.71 -14.50
C GLU A 128 6.50 8.70 -14.89
N ASN A 129 7.76 9.14 -14.99
CA ASN A 129 8.90 8.30 -15.33
C ASN A 129 10.07 8.64 -14.39
N PHE A 130 9.93 8.17 -13.14
CA PHE A 130 10.82 8.50 -12.02
C PHE A 130 11.41 7.28 -11.32
N ASP A 131 11.35 6.11 -11.97
CA ASP A 131 11.79 4.82 -11.39
C ASP A 131 11.11 4.47 -10.05
N MET A 132 9.88 4.95 -9.84
CA MET A 132 9.08 4.74 -8.64
C MET A 132 8.08 3.60 -8.80
N ALA A 133 7.84 2.88 -7.70
CA ALA A 133 7.02 1.67 -7.71
C ALA A 133 5.56 1.97 -8.07
N ASP A 134 5.01 3.10 -7.61
CA ASP A 134 3.69 3.60 -8.02
C ASP A 134 3.75 5.14 -8.20
N ASN A 135 2.61 5.83 -8.19
CA ASN A 135 2.55 7.28 -8.28
C ASN A 135 3.52 7.95 -7.29
N LEU A 136 4.20 9.01 -7.75
CA LEU A 136 5.28 9.68 -7.00
C LEU A 136 4.88 10.10 -5.58
N MET A 137 3.60 10.38 -5.34
CA MET A 137 3.12 10.80 -4.02
C MET A 137 3.18 9.66 -3.00
N LEU A 138 3.05 8.40 -3.44
CA LEU A 138 3.10 7.23 -2.58
C LEU A 138 4.56 6.92 -2.20
N ASP A 139 5.44 6.74 -3.18
CA ASP A 139 6.87 6.50 -2.97
C ASP A 139 7.52 7.67 -2.21
N GLY A 140 7.25 8.91 -2.62
CA GLY A 140 7.78 10.12 -1.98
C GLY A 140 7.26 10.31 -0.55
N GLY A 141 5.98 10.01 -0.30
CA GLY A 141 5.38 10.05 1.03
C GLY A 141 6.08 9.07 1.99
N ILE A 142 6.32 7.84 1.53
CA ILE A 142 7.04 6.80 2.28
C ILE A 142 8.49 7.22 2.57
N ALA A 143 9.21 7.71 1.55
CA ALA A 143 10.59 8.16 1.71
C ALA A 143 10.70 9.30 2.74
N ALA A 144 9.78 10.26 2.70
CA ALA A 144 9.74 11.39 3.65
C ALA A 144 9.47 10.97 5.11
N ARG A 145 8.96 9.75 5.34
CA ARG A 145 8.76 9.17 6.68
C ARG A 145 9.82 8.14 7.06
N ASN A 146 10.98 8.22 6.39
CA ASN A 146 12.10 7.30 6.59
C ASN A 146 11.67 5.83 6.41
N GLY A 147 10.78 5.61 5.45
CA GLY A 147 10.20 4.33 5.07
C GLY A 147 11.01 3.57 4.02
N ALA A 148 10.39 2.55 3.44
CA ALA A 148 10.89 1.85 2.26
C ALA A 148 9.72 1.23 1.47
N VAL A 149 9.88 1.13 0.16
CA VAL A 149 9.02 0.33 -0.73
C VAL A 149 9.77 -0.93 -1.12
N ILE A 150 9.23 -2.10 -0.77
CA ILE A 150 9.82 -3.40 -1.09
C ILE A 150 9.07 -4.03 -2.27
N THR A 151 9.77 -4.30 -3.37
CA THR A 151 9.18 -4.97 -4.52
C THR A 151 9.66 -6.42 -4.63
N ARG A 152 8.75 -7.33 -4.98
CA ARG A 152 9.07 -8.74 -5.22
C ARG A 152 8.34 -9.21 -6.46
N LYS A 153 9.03 -10.00 -7.29
CA LYS A 153 8.38 -10.72 -8.39
C LYS A 153 7.85 -12.04 -7.86
N VAL A 154 6.55 -12.26 -8.01
CA VAL A 154 5.88 -13.50 -7.60
C VAL A 154 5.03 -14.05 -8.75
N ALA A 155 4.55 -15.28 -8.62
CA ALA A 155 3.65 -15.85 -9.60
C ALA A 155 2.30 -15.08 -9.63
N PRO A 156 1.63 -14.94 -10.80
CA PRO A 156 0.39 -14.14 -10.90
C PRO A 156 -0.73 -14.55 -9.93
N ASP A 157 -0.87 -15.85 -9.66
CA ASP A 157 -1.83 -16.42 -8.69
C ASP A 157 -1.42 -16.18 -7.22
N ARG A 158 -0.21 -15.68 -6.98
CA ARG A 158 0.35 -15.37 -5.66
C ARG A 158 0.44 -13.88 -5.36
N LEU A 159 0.09 -13.00 -6.29
CA LEU A 159 0.21 -11.53 -6.16
C LEU A 159 -0.34 -10.97 -4.84
N PHE A 160 -1.44 -11.51 -4.33
CA PHE A 160 -2.05 -11.04 -3.08
C PHE A 160 -1.95 -12.06 -1.93
N LEU A 161 -1.23 -13.16 -2.14
CA LEU A 161 -1.07 -14.27 -1.18
C LEU A 161 0.36 -14.42 -0.68
N ASP A 162 1.36 -13.98 -1.45
CA ASP A 162 2.76 -13.98 -1.02
C ASP A 162 3.00 -12.84 -0.02
N LEU A 163 3.52 -13.20 1.16
CA LEU A 163 3.78 -12.27 2.26
C LEU A 163 5.28 -11.98 2.43
N THR A 164 6.15 -12.49 1.57
CA THR A 164 7.61 -12.31 1.69
C THR A 164 7.99 -10.83 1.75
N ALA A 165 7.47 -10.01 0.84
CA ALA A 165 7.73 -8.58 0.82
C ALA A 165 7.13 -7.85 2.04
N PHE A 166 5.99 -8.34 2.54
CA PHE A 166 5.35 -7.82 3.75
C PHE A 166 6.20 -8.12 5.00
N GLU A 167 6.76 -9.33 5.12
CA GLU A 167 7.68 -9.70 6.19
C GLU A 167 8.98 -8.89 6.16
N GLU A 168 9.51 -8.58 4.99
CA GLU A 168 10.66 -7.68 4.86
C GLU A 168 10.35 -6.26 5.36
N CYS A 169 9.14 -5.74 5.07
CA CYS A 169 8.68 -4.48 5.67
C CYS A 169 8.60 -4.57 7.20
N LEU A 170 8.06 -5.67 7.74
CA LEU A 170 7.99 -5.90 9.19
C LEU A 170 9.39 -5.92 9.82
N ASN A 171 10.34 -6.62 9.21
CA ASN A 171 11.72 -6.65 9.72
C ASN A 171 12.35 -5.26 9.74
N LEU A 172 12.26 -4.51 8.63
CA LEU A 172 12.80 -3.15 8.54
C LEU A 172 12.15 -2.20 9.54
N ALA A 173 10.83 -2.28 9.69
CA ALA A 173 10.10 -1.49 10.67
C ALA A 173 10.54 -1.84 12.10
N ALA A 174 10.69 -3.13 12.43
CA ALA A 174 11.08 -3.57 13.77
C ALA A 174 12.50 -3.10 14.11
N GLU A 175 13.43 -3.20 13.15
CA GLU A 175 14.80 -2.69 13.29
C GLU A 175 14.84 -1.18 13.56
N ARG A 176 14.02 -0.39 12.84
CA ARG A 176 14.06 1.07 12.95
C ARG A 176 13.30 1.60 14.17
N LEU A 177 12.19 0.97 14.53
CA LEU A 177 11.24 1.53 15.50
C LEU A 177 11.31 0.85 16.87
N LEU A 178 11.54 -0.46 16.93
CA LEU A 178 11.53 -1.20 18.18
C LEU A 178 12.93 -1.34 18.80
N LYS A 179 13.97 -1.59 17.98
CA LYS A 179 15.35 -1.68 18.48
C LYS A 179 15.88 -0.31 18.95
N THR A 180 15.57 0.76 18.22
CA THR A 180 15.95 2.13 18.60
C THR A 180 15.33 2.54 19.94
N ALA A 181 14.08 2.14 20.20
CA ALA A 181 13.38 2.41 21.45
C ALA A 181 13.95 1.62 22.65
N ALA A 182 14.54 0.44 22.42
CA ALA A 182 15.19 -0.35 23.48
C ALA A 182 16.59 0.18 23.87
N SER A 183 17.17 1.05 23.05
CA SER A 183 18.50 1.66 23.26
C SER A 183 18.46 3.11 23.74
N ALA A 184 17.26 3.68 23.93
CA ALA A 184 17.03 5.03 24.47
C ALA A 184 16.56 4.95 25.92
#